data_AF-A0A6B3UL98-F1
#
_entry.id   AF-A0A6B3UL98-F1
#
_cell.length_a   1.000
_cell.length_b   1.000
_cell.length_c   1.000
_cell.angle_alpha   90.00
_cell.angle_beta   90.00
_cell.angle_gamma   90.00
#
_symmetry.space_group_name_H-M   'P 1'
#
loop_
_entity.id
_entity.type
_entity.pdbx_description
1 polymer ?
#
loop_
_entity_poly.entity_id
_entity_poly.type
_entity_poly.pdbx_seq_one_letter_code
_entity_poly.pdbx_strand_id
1 'polypeptide(L)'
;MLDRRPPEFDGRTAAPQDVLEGEVAVSIDKQKGVDVQFTSLEETLSVDTLLKSKVMKSAMGQLASQIDADLMARVLEFPNWVGTPGQLVDSPADFFKAPERLDEMAVPVEDRNAVMTPADTYAMAGSLLANAAQGGEVAKGALQKAKIPVLGSTEPYMTQTVASLTCGTRTNGTVAGAGQEVGFPAVRTSFQQSLNVAGLGASGTVKAGEVFSIAGVWAVNPRTKAPLGFLQQFVVLADATANGSGAATLTIANPIITTGAYQNVSAAPAAGAAVTWMGTAATTYRQNAAFHKSALKLVSAKLVTPFSGEADHASDPDTGLTVRYWRYSDGASDTHNHRFDVIYGTANIDRRLGTRFSGT
;
A
#
# COMPACT_ATOMS: atom_id res chain seq x y z
N MET A 1 -17.61 1.56 -7.00
CA MET A 1 -17.30 2.70 -7.90
C MET A 1 -16.20 2.23 -8.85
N LEU A 2 -16.29 2.52 -10.16
CA LEU A 2 -15.29 2.12 -11.15
C LEU A 2 -14.36 3.30 -11.39
N ASP A 3 -13.05 3.11 -11.23
CA ASP A 3 -12.03 4.10 -11.57
C ASP A 3 -11.29 3.65 -12.85
N ARG A 4 -11.00 4.59 -13.75
CA ARG A 4 -10.48 4.29 -15.10
C ARG A 4 -8.99 4.57 -15.19
N ARG A 5 -8.22 3.64 -15.75
CA ARG A 5 -6.79 3.87 -16.03
C ARG A 5 -6.62 4.80 -17.24
N PRO A 6 -5.70 5.77 -17.17
CA PRO A 6 -5.46 6.68 -18.29
C PRO A 6 -4.87 5.95 -19.51
N PRO A 7 -5.28 6.31 -20.74
CA PRO A 7 -4.67 5.80 -21.96
C PRO A 7 -3.25 6.35 -22.17
N GLU A 8 -2.34 5.52 -22.67
CA GLU A 8 -0.97 5.91 -23.07
C GLU A 8 -0.85 5.92 -24.61
N PHE A 9 -0.18 6.93 -25.20
CA PHE A 9 -0.06 7.12 -26.65
C PHE A 9 1.42 7.18 -27.09
N ASP A 10 1.74 6.69 -28.30
CA ASP A 10 3.09 6.76 -28.90
C ASP A 10 3.05 6.96 -30.44
N GLY A 11 4.02 7.66 -31.03
CA GLY A 11 4.26 7.65 -32.48
C GLY A 11 4.43 9.01 -33.19
N ARG A 12 5.40 9.07 -34.12
CA ARG A 12 5.69 10.23 -35.03
C ARG A 12 4.91 10.17 -36.35
N THR A 13 4.13 9.12 -36.60
CA THR A 13 3.40 8.91 -37.86
C THR A 13 1.99 8.44 -37.52
N ALA A 14 0.97 8.97 -38.22
CA ALA A 14 -0.44 8.72 -37.91
C ALA A 14 -0.84 7.26 -38.20
N ALA A 15 -0.53 6.36 -37.28
CA ALA A 15 -1.21 5.09 -37.12
C ALA A 15 -2.29 5.31 -36.04
N PRO A 16 -3.59 5.23 -36.36
CA PRO A 16 -4.63 5.32 -35.34
C PRO A 16 -4.40 4.23 -34.30
N GLN A 17 -4.15 4.63 -33.05
CA GLN A 17 -3.99 3.72 -31.91
C GLN A 17 -5.35 3.51 -31.26
N ASP A 18 -5.69 2.25 -30.98
CA ASP A 18 -6.90 1.91 -30.23
C ASP A 18 -6.80 2.45 -28.80
N VAL A 19 -7.79 3.24 -28.39
CA VAL A 19 -7.93 3.72 -27.01
C VAL A 19 -8.41 2.55 -26.15
N LEU A 20 -7.47 1.84 -25.52
CA LEU A 20 -7.77 0.73 -24.62
C LEU A 20 -7.79 1.21 -23.17
N GLU A 21 -8.97 1.55 -22.66
CA GLU A 21 -9.18 1.86 -21.24
C GLU A 21 -9.33 0.56 -20.42
N GLY A 22 -8.74 0.56 -19.22
CA GLY A 22 -8.91 -0.48 -18.20
C GLY A 22 -9.67 0.06 -16.99
N GLU A 23 -10.51 -0.78 -16.39
CA GLU A 23 -11.29 -0.43 -15.20
C GLU A 23 -10.81 -1.22 -13.98
N VAL A 24 -10.81 -0.57 -12.81
CA VAL A 24 -10.57 -1.24 -11.52
C VAL A 24 -11.81 -1.10 -10.64
N ALA A 25 -12.34 -2.23 -10.18
CA ALA A 25 -13.50 -2.26 -9.30
C ALA A 25 -13.06 -1.99 -7.84
N VAL A 26 -13.72 -1.03 -7.19
CA VAL A 26 -13.61 -0.81 -5.75
C VAL A 26 -14.90 -1.28 -5.08
N SER A 27 -14.79 -2.30 -4.23
CA SER A 27 -15.87 -2.88 -3.42
C SER A 27 -15.88 -2.31 -2.01
N ILE A 28 -17.08 -2.18 -1.42
CA ILE A 28 -17.27 -1.91 0.01
C ILE A 28 -17.53 -3.26 0.66
N ASP A 29 -16.51 -3.85 1.27
CA ASP A 29 -16.51 -5.24 1.77
C ASP A 29 -16.26 -5.34 3.27
N LYS A 30 -15.85 -4.26 3.93
CA LYS A 30 -15.56 -4.25 5.37
C LYS A 30 -16.64 -3.49 6.12
N GLN A 31 -17.35 -4.21 7.01
CA GLN A 31 -18.16 -3.60 8.06
C GLN A 31 -17.43 -3.77 9.39
N LYS A 32 -17.17 -2.66 10.07
CA LYS A 32 -16.55 -2.64 11.39
C LYS A 32 -17.42 -1.86 12.35
N GLY A 33 -17.45 -2.31 13.60
CA GLY A 33 -18.09 -1.56 14.66
C GLY A 33 -17.47 -1.80 16.01
N VAL A 34 -17.68 -0.86 16.91
CA VAL A 34 -17.27 -0.95 18.31
C VAL A 34 -18.49 -0.71 19.17
N ASP A 35 -18.74 -1.66 20.07
CA ASP A 35 -19.90 -1.68 20.95
C ASP A 35 -19.47 -1.43 22.39
N VAL A 36 -20.22 -0.58 23.10
CA VAL A 36 -20.03 -0.30 24.51
C VAL A 36 -21.37 -0.48 25.22
N GLN A 37 -21.36 -1.23 26.31
CA GLN A 37 -22.54 -1.52 27.12
C GLN A 37 -22.37 -0.94 28.52
N PHE A 38 -23.46 -0.38 29.05
CA PHE A 38 -23.54 0.09 30.43
C PHE A 38 -24.82 -0.44 31.08
N THR A 39 -24.75 -0.77 32.36
CA THR A 39 -25.96 -1.05 33.16
C THR A 39 -26.63 0.26 33.60
N SER A 40 -27.93 0.24 33.88
CA SER A 40 -28.64 1.44 34.35
C SER A 40 -28.13 1.94 35.71
N LEU A 41 -27.63 1.04 36.56
CA LEU A 41 -26.99 1.39 37.83
C LEU A 41 -25.68 2.16 37.64
N GLU A 42 -24.82 1.71 36.72
CA GLU A 42 -23.56 2.39 36.39
C GLU A 42 -23.81 3.76 35.75
N GLU A 43 -24.78 3.83 34.83
CA GLU A 43 -25.22 5.07 34.18
C GLU A 43 -25.77 6.09 35.18
N THR A 44 -26.34 5.63 36.30
CA THR A 44 -26.86 6.51 37.36
C THR A 44 -25.80 6.93 38.37
N LEU A 45 -24.86 6.04 38.73
CA LEU A 45 -23.96 6.25 39.88
C LEU A 45 -22.56 6.83 39.54
N SER A 46 -22.09 6.74 38.29
CA SER A 46 -20.67 7.01 37.97
C SER A 46 -20.42 7.81 36.68
N VAL A 47 -21.47 8.33 36.06
CA VAL A 47 -21.45 8.68 34.63
C VAL A 47 -21.63 10.18 34.40
N ASP A 48 -20.79 11.00 35.04
CA ASP A 48 -20.70 12.41 34.68
C ASP A 48 -19.74 12.58 33.50
N THR A 49 -20.28 12.43 32.29
CA THR A 49 -19.81 12.93 30.96
C THR A 49 -18.36 12.65 30.49
N LEU A 50 -17.35 12.63 31.35
CA LEU A 50 -15.93 12.38 31.08
C LEU A 50 -15.63 10.91 30.78
N LEU A 51 -16.25 9.94 31.47
CA LEU A 51 -16.04 8.51 31.20
C LEU A 51 -16.68 8.10 29.87
N LYS A 52 -17.92 8.53 29.61
CA LYS A 52 -18.58 8.33 28.31
C LYS A 52 -17.75 8.93 27.17
N SER A 53 -17.32 10.20 27.27
CA SER A 53 -16.52 10.81 26.21
C SER A 53 -15.14 10.18 26.03
N LYS A 54 -14.47 9.74 27.11
CA LYS A 54 -13.16 9.06 27.01
C LYS A 54 -13.27 7.64 26.44
N VAL A 55 -14.24 6.85 26.90
CA VAL A 55 -14.46 5.48 26.41
C VAL A 55 -14.87 5.52 24.93
N MET A 56 -15.80 6.40 24.55
CA MET A 56 -16.19 6.57 23.15
C MET A 56 -15.02 7.07 22.29
N LYS A 57 -14.21 8.03 22.77
CA LYS A 57 -12.99 8.46 22.05
C LYS A 57 -12.00 7.33 21.86
N SER A 58 -11.80 6.49 22.87
CA SER A 58 -10.91 5.33 22.77
C SER A 58 -11.44 4.30 21.77
N ALA A 59 -12.74 4.04 21.76
CA ALA A 59 -13.40 3.17 20.79
C ALA A 59 -13.21 3.70 19.35
N MET A 60 -13.39 5.01 19.14
CA MET A 60 -13.17 5.64 17.83
C MET A 60 -11.70 5.59 17.40
N GLY A 61 -10.76 5.74 18.35
CA GLY A 61 -9.34 5.57 18.07
C GLY A 61 -8.98 4.17 17.59
N GLN A 62 -9.61 3.12 18.16
CA GLN A 62 -9.43 1.76 17.68
C GLN A 62 -9.98 1.56 16.27
N LEU A 63 -11.16 2.12 15.98
CA LEU A 63 -11.76 2.04 14.66
C LEU A 63 -10.89 2.72 13.59
N ALA A 64 -10.40 3.93 13.88
CA ALA A 64 -9.48 4.65 13.01
C ALA A 64 -8.19 3.84 12.77
N SER A 65 -7.59 3.30 13.83
CA SER A 65 -6.38 2.50 13.73
C SER A 65 -6.56 1.24 12.86
N GLN A 66 -7.74 0.61 12.89
CA GLN A 66 -8.05 -0.53 12.02
C GLN A 66 -8.18 -0.11 10.54
N ILE A 67 -8.87 1.01 10.26
CA ILE A 67 -8.98 1.55 8.89
C ILE A 67 -7.58 1.88 8.35
N ASP A 68 -6.73 2.51 9.16
CA ASP A 68 -5.35 2.82 8.78
C ASP A 68 -4.54 1.55 8.50
N ALA A 69 -4.63 0.52 9.35
CA ALA A 69 -3.95 -0.75 9.13
C ALA A 69 -4.41 -1.42 7.82
N ASP A 70 -5.70 -1.34 7.51
CA ASP A 70 -6.28 -1.87 6.27
C ASP A 70 -5.85 -1.10 5.00
N LEU A 71 -5.60 0.20 5.12
CA LEU A 71 -5.01 1.01 4.04
C LEU A 71 -3.53 0.69 3.88
N MET A 72 -2.78 0.63 4.99
CA MET A 72 -1.37 0.29 4.98
C MET A 72 -1.12 -1.13 4.44
N ALA A 73 -2.04 -2.07 4.63
CA ALA A 73 -1.94 -3.39 4.01
C ALA A 73 -1.91 -3.34 2.47
N ARG A 74 -2.57 -2.35 1.83
CA ARG A 74 -2.57 -2.17 0.37
C ARG A 74 -1.24 -1.63 -0.17
N VAL A 75 -0.41 -1.04 0.69
CA VAL A 75 0.96 -0.62 0.36
C VAL A 75 1.84 -1.83 0.00
N LEU A 76 1.53 -3.00 0.56
CA LEU A 76 2.17 -4.27 0.20
C LEU A 76 1.86 -4.74 -1.22
N GLU A 77 1.11 -3.98 -2.02
CA GLU A 77 0.89 -4.26 -3.44
C GLU A 77 1.74 -3.38 -4.36
N PHE A 78 2.56 -2.47 -3.81
CA PHE A 78 3.49 -1.70 -4.64
C PHE A 78 4.67 -2.56 -5.10
N PRO A 79 5.00 -2.58 -6.39
CA PRO A 79 6.01 -3.46 -6.96
C PRO A 79 7.43 -2.97 -6.69
N ASN A 80 7.64 -1.65 -6.66
CA ASN A 80 8.96 -1.08 -6.45
C ASN A 80 9.32 -1.12 -4.96
N TRP A 81 10.53 -1.56 -4.64
CA TRP A 81 11.15 -1.49 -3.33
C TRP A 81 12.61 -1.06 -3.46
N VAL A 82 12.94 0.13 -2.95
CA VAL A 82 14.31 0.67 -2.93
C VAL A 82 14.96 0.53 -1.55
N GLY A 83 16.28 0.49 -1.54
CA GLY A 83 17.07 0.31 -0.32
C GLY A 83 17.25 -1.14 0.10
N THR A 84 17.76 -1.33 1.32
CA THR A 84 18.12 -2.63 1.88
C THR A 84 17.07 -3.05 2.92
N PRO A 85 16.28 -4.12 2.66
CA PRO A 85 15.28 -4.59 3.60
C PRO A 85 15.83 -4.79 5.02
N GLY A 86 15.19 -4.17 6.00
CA GLY A 86 15.56 -4.27 7.42
C GLY A 86 16.51 -3.17 7.90
N GLN A 87 17.07 -2.34 7.01
CA GLN A 87 17.78 -1.14 7.42
C GLN A 87 16.82 0.01 7.72
N LEU A 88 17.16 0.76 8.76
CA LEU A 88 16.41 1.94 9.20
C LEU A 88 16.69 3.10 8.24
N VAL A 89 15.67 3.88 7.91
CA VAL A 89 15.85 5.13 7.15
C VAL A 89 16.40 6.18 8.12
N ASP A 90 17.73 6.30 8.18
CA ASP A 90 18.41 7.18 9.14
C ASP A 90 18.97 8.46 8.51
N SER A 91 18.95 8.57 7.19
CA SER A 91 19.46 9.73 6.47
C SER A 91 18.47 10.28 5.44
N PRO A 92 18.55 11.58 5.10
CA PRO A 92 17.81 12.14 3.98
C PRO A 92 18.14 11.47 2.64
N ALA A 93 19.37 10.97 2.47
CA ALA A 93 19.80 10.26 1.27
C ALA A 93 19.04 8.92 1.09
N ASP A 94 18.73 8.22 2.17
CA ASP A 94 17.90 7.01 2.12
C ASP A 94 16.46 7.34 1.71
N PHE A 95 15.92 8.43 2.24
CA PHE A 95 14.58 8.90 1.87
C PHE A 95 14.51 9.28 0.39
N PHE A 96 15.52 9.99 -0.15
CA PHE A 96 15.51 10.48 -1.53
C PHE A 96 15.49 9.37 -2.60
N LYS A 97 15.86 8.13 -2.26
CA LYS A 97 15.74 6.99 -3.18
C LYS A 97 14.28 6.68 -3.55
N ALA A 98 13.33 6.98 -2.66
CA ALA A 98 11.90 6.77 -2.91
C ALA A 98 11.34 7.73 -3.99
N PRO A 99 11.46 9.07 -3.87
CA PRO A 99 11.06 9.99 -4.93
C PRO A 99 11.89 9.82 -6.21
N GLU A 100 13.19 9.51 -6.11
CA GLU A 100 14.02 9.20 -7.29
C GLU A 100 13.40 8.06 -8.11
N ARG A 101 13.01 6.95 -7.46
CA ARG A 101 12.34 5.84 -8.17
C ARG A 101 10.97 6.22 -8.73
N LEU A 102 10.21 7.09 -8.04
CA LEU A 102 8.94 7.60 -8.59
C LEU A 102 9.18 8.48 -9.83
N ASP A 103 10.26 9.26 -9.86
CA ASP A 103 10.67 10.08 -11.01
C ASP A 103 11.16 9.22 -12.18
N GLU A 104 11.99 8.20 -11.92
CA GLU A 104 12.43 7.23 -12.93
C GLU A 104 11.25 6.54 -13.62
N MET A 105 10.16 6.30 -12.89
CA MET A 105 8.92 5.71 -13.36
C MET A 105 7.91 6.74 -13.90
N ALA A 106 8.32 8.00 -14.06
CA ALA A 106 7.50 9.09 -14.60
C ALA A 106 6.16 9.31 -13.88
N VAL A 107 6.10 9.03 -12.58
CA VAL A 107 4.95 9.32 -11.72
C VAL A 107 4.81 10.84 -11.58
N PRO A 108 3.59 11.43 -11.56
CA PRO A 108 3.43 12.86 -11.31
C PRO A 108 4.08 13.30 -10.01
N VAL A 109 4.73 14.47 -10.01
CA VAL A 109 5.48 15.01 -8.86
C VAL A 109 4.56 15.65 -7.82
N GLU A 110 3.43 16.18 -8.27
CA GLU A 110 2.40 16.77 -7.41
C GLU A 110 1.72 15.67 -6.56
N ASP A 111 1.22 16.03 -5.37
CA ASP A 111 0.45 15.14 -4.49
C ASP A 111 1.10 13.79 -4.12
N ARG A 112 2.43 13.75 -4.02
CA ARG A 112 3.16 12.59 -3.49
C ARG A 112 3.21 12.62 -1.97
N ASN A 113 2.86 11.51 -1.35
CA ASN A 113 2.89 11.30 0.09
C ASN A 113 3.78 10.11 0.42
N ALA A 114 4.48 10.18 1.54
CA ALA A 114 5.22 9.05 2.11
C ALA A 114 4.70 8.73 3.51
N VAL A 115 4.70 7.44 3.86
CA VAL A 115 4.38 6.95 5.19
C VAL A 115 5.54 6.16 5.73
N MET A 116 5.97 6.54 6.94
CA MET A 116 7.15 6.02 7.61
C MET A 116 6.79 5.48 9.00
N THR A 117 7.55 4.48 9.46
CA THR A 117 7.46 4.03 10.85
C THR A 117 7.92 5.14 11.81
N PRO A 118 7.52 5.10 13.09
CA PRO A 118 8.00 6.08 14.06
C PRO A 118 9.53 6.01 14.21
N ALA A 119 10.13 4.83 14.17
CA ALA A 119 11.57 4.66 14.30
C ALA A 119 12.33 5.37 13.16
N ASP A 120 11.88 5.17 11.92
CA ASP A 120 12.45 5.83 10.74
C ASP A 120 12.22 7.35 10.77
N THR A 121 11.02 7.77 11.19
CA THR A 121 10.65 9.19 11.31
C THR A 121 11.59 9.92 12.28
N TYR A 122 11.81 9.35 13.47
CA TYR A 122 12.67 9.96 14.49
C TYR A 122 14.16 9.89 14.14
N ALA A 123 14.63 8.82 13.50
CA ALA A 123 16.01 8.74 13.02
C ALA A 123 16.31 9.80 11.96
N MET A 124 15.42 9.93 10.97
CA MET A 124 15.56 10.93 9.93
C MET A 124 15.43 12.37 10.48
N ALA A 125 14.54 12.60 11.45
CA ALA A 125 14.46 13.89 12.16
C ALA A 125 15.75 14.21 12.94
N GLY A 126 16.36 13.21 13.59
CA GLY A 126 17.64 13.34 14.28
C GLY A 126 18.80 13.70 13.33
N SER A 127 18.84 13.08 12.16
CA SER A 127 19.82 13.39 11.11
C SER A 127 19.63 14.78 10.52
N LEU A 128 18.38 15.18 10.26
CA LEU A 128 18.05 16.53 9.80
C LEU A 128 18.43 17.59 10.83
N LEU A 129 18.24 17.32 12.13
CA LEU A 129 18.68 18.17 13.24
C LEU A 129 20.19 18.39 13.24
N ALA A 130 20.96 17.32 13.09
CA ALA A 130 22.43 17.38 13.07
C ALA A 130 22.96 18.19 11.87
N ASN A 131 22.32 18.05 10.71
CA ASN A 131 22.68 18.81 9.51
C ASN A 131 22.20 20.28 9.58
N ALA A 132 21.01 20.52 10.14
CA ALA A 132 20.45 21.85 10.35
C ALA A 132 21.21 22.69 11.36
N ALA A 133 21.81 22.08 12.38
CA ALA A 133 22.70 22.77 13.30
C ALA A 133 23.91 23.42 12.60
N GLN A 134 24.21 23.02 11.35
CA GLN A 134 25.26 23.57 10.52
C GLN A 134 24.79 24.62 9.49
N GLY A 135 23.47 24.79 9.28
CA GLY A 135 22.90 25.70 8.25
C GLY A 135 21.57 26.34 8.67
N GLY A 136 21.54 27.67 8.78
CA GLY A 136 20.53 28.45 9.52
C GLY A 136 19.03 28.39 9.12
N GLU A 137 18.24 28.90 10.07
CA GLU A 137 16.80 29.26 10.15
C GLU A 137 15.69 28.38 9.54
N VAL A 138 15.82 27.78 8.35
CA VAL A 138 14.72 27.00 7.72
C VAL A 138 14.38 25.74 8.51
N ALA A 139 15.36 25.21 9.25
CA ALA A 139 15.14 24.06 10.10
C ALA A 139 14.31 24.36 11.36
N LYS A 140 14.41 25.56 11.97
CA LYS A 140 13.83 25.80 13.31
C LYS A 140 12.30 25.61 13.37
N GLY A 141 11.56 25.98 12.32
CA GLY A 141 10.09 25.88 12.30
C GLY A 141 9.56 24.45 12.12
N ALA A 142 10.20 23.64 11.29
CA ALA A 142 9.88 22.21 11.13
C ALA A 142 10.29 21.40 12.38
N LEU A 143 11.43 21.77 12.98
CA LEU A 143 11.94 21.20 14.22
C LEU A 143 11.04 21.47 15.43
N GLN A 144 10.41 22.65 15.53
CA GLN A 144 9.53 23.00 16.65
C GLN A 144 8.21 22.22 16.70
N LYS A 145 7.77 21.60 15.58
CA LYS A 145 6.54 20.80 15.53
C LYS A 145 6.79 19.30 15.33
N ALA A 146 8.05 18.86 15.36
CA ALA A 146 8.46 17.47 15.06
C ALA A 146 7.89 16.93 13.74
N LYS A 147 7.55 17.82 12.79
CA LYS A 147 7.07 17.47 11.46
C LYS A 147 8.24 17.61 10.50
N ILE A 148 8.59 16.54 9.81
CA ILE A 148 9.58 16.59 8.75
C ILE A 148 9.01 17.47 7.62
N PRO A 149 9.79 18.41 7.05
CA PRO A 149 9.35 19.22 5.93
C PRO A 149 9.15 18.37 4.67
N VAL A 150 8.55 18.93 3.62
CA VAL A 150 8.47 18.27 2.31
C VAL A 150 9.89 18.02 1.80
N LEU A 151 10.20 16.77 1.44
CA LEU A 151 11.51 16.35 0.94
C LEU A 151 11.32 15.73 -0.44
N GLY A 152 12.05 16.23 -1.45
CA GLY A 152 11.97 15.67 -2.82
C GLY A 152 10.55 15.68 -3.38
N SER A 153 9.82 16.78 -3.16
CA SER A 153 8.41 16.94 -3.55
C SER A 153 7.46 15.86 -3.02
N THR A 154 7.84 15.18 -1.95
CA THR A 154 7.02 14.14 -1.29
C THR A 154 6.80 14.55 0.16
N GLU A 155 5.55 14.49 0.62
CA GLU A 155 5.18 14.84 1.99
C GLU A 155 5.32 13.63 2.92
N PRO A 156 6.25 13.63 3.89
CA PRO A 156 6.42 12.52 4.83
C PRO A 156 5.43 12.59 5.99
N TYR A 157 4.72 11.50 6.21
CA TYR A 157 3.81 11.27 7.33
C TYR A 157 4.32 10.11 8.20
N MET A 158 4.12 10.24 9.50
CA MET A 158 4.38 9.16 10.45
C MET A 158 3.10 8.37 10.70
N THR A 159 3.18 7.05 10.67
CA THR A 159 2.10 6.18 11.12
C THR A 159 2.59 5.10 12.07
N GLN A 160 1.78 4.76 13.06
CA GLN A 160 2.05 3.69 14.03
C GLN A 160 1.58 2.32 13.52
N THR A 161 0.79 2.29 12.44
CA THR A 161 0.17 1.08 11.87
C THR A 161 0.81 0.65 10.55
N VAL A 162 2.12 0.90 10.39
CA VAL A 162 2.87 0.47 9.19
C VAL A 162 2.75 -1.03 9.00
N ALA A 163 2.48 -1.46 7.76
CA ALA A 163 2.38 -2.86 7.42
C ALA A 163 3.72 -3.59 7.60
N SER A 164 3.68 -4.76 8.23
CA SER A 164 4.79 -5.70 8.30
C SER A 164 4.58 -6.85 7.32
N LEU A 165 5.60 -7.16 6.54
CA LEU A 165 5.65 -8.32 5.66
C LEU A 165 6.55 -9.39 6.28
N THR A 166 5.99 -10.56 6.58
CA THR A 166 6.78 -11.76 6.91
C THR A 166 7.01 -12.55 5.64
N CYS A 167 8.27 -12.64 5.20
CA CYS A 167 8.63 -13.41 4.01
C CYS A 167 8.40 -14.91 4.25
N GLY A 168 8.05 -15.63 3.19
CA GLY A 168 7.91 -17.08 3.21
C GLY A 168 9.25 -17.81 3.29
N THR A 169 9.20 -19.12 3.23
CA THR A 169 10.34 -20.04 3.42
C THR A 169 11.11 -20.37 2.13
N ARG A 170 10.71 -19.78 1.01
CA ARG A 170 11.28 -20.02 -0.31
C ARG A 170 12.78 -19.73 -0.43
N THR A 171 13.45 -20.47 -1.32
CA THR A 171 14.80 -20.17 -1.81
C THR A 171 14.77 -19.25 -3.04
N ASN A 172 15.94 -18.80 -3.50
CA ASN A 172 16.04 -18.15 -4.81
C ASN A 172 15.68 -19.16 -5.90
N GLY A 173 14.81 -18.74 -6.82
CA GLY A 173 14.24 -19.60 -7.85
C GLY A 173 14.68 -19.23 -9.25
N THR A 174 14.04 -19.83 -10.24
CA THR A 174 14.22 -19.50 -11.66
C THR A 174 12.87 -19.47 -12.37
N VAL A 175 12.80 -18.78 -13.51
CA VAL A 175 11.61 -18.77 -14.36
C VAL A 175 11.43 -20.14 -15.01
N ALA A 176 10.24 -20.73 -14.83
CA ALA A 176 9.91 -22.07 -15.32
C ALA A 176 9.35 -22.00 -16.76
N GLY A 177 10.26 -21.95 -17.73
CA GLY A 177 9.94 -21.86 -19.16
C GLY A 177 10.07 -20.44 -19.72
N ALA A 178 10.32 -20.33 -21.02
CA ALA A 178 10.43 -19.06 -21.73
C ALA A 178 9.04 -18.55 -22.18
N GLY A 179 8.98 -17.31 -22.69
CA GLY A 179 7.77 -16.79 -23.34
C GLY A 179 6.65 -16.45 -22.37
N GLN A 180 7.00 -16.06 -21.13
CA GLN A 180 6.03 -15.69 -20.09
C GLN A 180 5.75 -14.18 -20.08
N GLU A 181 5.74 -13.53 -21.24
CA GLU A 181 5.20 -12.18 -21.44
C GLU A 181 3.71 -12.22 -21.76
N VAL A 182 3.01 -11.11 -21.51
CA VAL A 182 1.59 -10.97 -21.82
C VAL A 182 1.32 -9.68 -22.59
N GLY A 183 0.33 -9.73 -23.48
CA GLY A 183 -0.18 -8.54 -24.14
C GLY A 183 -1.05 -7.71 -23.20
N PHE A 184 -0.94 -6.38 -23.26
CA PHE A 184 -1.75 -5.46 -22.47
C PHE A 184 -3.28 -5.74 -22.52
N PRO A 185 -3.89 -6.08 -23.67
CA PRO A 185 -5.34 -6.34 -23.73
C PRO A 185 -5.81 -7.45 -22.78
N ALA A 186 -4.97 -8.45 -22.49
CA ALA A 186 -5.29 -9.55 -21.59
C ALA A 186 -5.27 -9.14 -20.10
N VAL A 187 -4.51 -8.09 -19.76
CA VAL A 187 -4.27 -7.65 -18.38
C VAL A 187 -4.81 -6.25 -18.09
N ARG A 188 -5.53 -5.62 -19.03
CA ARG A 188 -6.02 -4.23 -18.92
C ARG A 188 -6.84 -3.94 -17.65
N THR A 189 -7.62 -4.91 -17.19
CA THR A 189 -8.53 -4.77 -16.03
C THR A 189 -7.78 -5.02 -14.73
N SER A 190 -7.21 -6.21 -14.56
CA SER A 190 -6.59 -6.64 -13.30
C SER A 190 -5.15 -6.14 -13.11
N PHE A 191 -4.43 -5.85 -14.20
CA PHE A 191 -2.99 -5.55 -14.24
C PHE A 191 -2.15 -6.53 -13.42
N GLN A 192 -2.47 -7.81 -13.60
CA GLN A 192 -1.80 -8.93 -12.96
C GLN A 192 -1.55 -10.05 -13.97
N GLN A 193 -0.59 -10.89 -13.67
CA GLN A 193 -0.22 -12.03 -14.51
C GLN A 193 0.09 -13.26 -13.66
N SER A 194 -0.14 -14.45 -14.19
CA SER A 194 0.42 -15.69 -13.64
C SER A 194 1.83 -15.92 -14.19
N LEU A 195 2.81 -16.05 -13.30
CA LEU A 195 4.21 -16.35 -13.60
C LEU A 195 4.57 -17.72 -13.01
N ASN A 196 5.03 -18.63 -13.86
CA ASN A 196 5.53 -19.93 -13.45
C ASN A 196 7.00 -19.84 -13.08
N VAL A 197 7.32 -20.30 -11.87
CA VAL A 197 8.68 -20.33 -11.32
C VAL A 197 9.00 -21.72 -10.77
N ALA A 198 10.30 -22.03 -10.69
CA ALA A 198 10.84 -23.27 -10.14
C ALA A 198 12.00 -22.96 -9.18
N GLY A 199 12.52 -23.99 -8.52
CA GLY A 199 13.68 -23.85 -7.64
C GLY A 199 13.42 -23.10 -6.33
N LEU A 200 12.17 -22.97 -5.89
CA LEU A 200 11.82 -22.31 -4.62
C LEU A 200 12.06 -23.19 -3.37
N GLY A 201 12.56 -24.40 -3.55
CA GLY A 201 12.63 -25.42 -2.50
C GLY A 201 11.31 -26.19 -2.35
N ALA A 202 11.39 -27.48 -1.97
CA ALA A 202 10.20 -28.30 -1.79
C ALA A 202 9.32 -27.73 -0.67
N SER A 203 8.03 -27.51 -0.96
CA SER A 203 7.10 -26.84 -0.03
C SER A 203 7.54 -25.43 0.40
N GLY A 204 8.43 -24.79 -0.37
CA GLY A 204 8.81 -23.40 -0.16
C GLY A 204 7.59 -22.49 -0.28
N THR A 205 7.37 -21.64 0.71
CA THR A 205 6.24 -20.70 0.71
C THR A 205 6.70 -19.33 0.22
N VAL A 206 5.84 -18.67 -0.53
CA VAL A 206 5.97 -17.27 -0.97
C VAL A 206 4.74 -16.55 -0.45
N LYS A 207 4.95 -15.41 0.21
CA LYS A 207 3.87 -14.61 0.78
C LYS A 207 3.46 -13.45 -0.11
N ALA A 208 2.17 -13.10 -0.05
CA ALA A 208 1.66 -11.89 -0.69
C ALA A 208 2.43 -10.66 -0.18
N GLY A 209 2.83 -9.80 -1.10
CA GLY A 209 3.62 -8.60 -0.86
C GLY A 209 5.13 -8.79 -0.99
N GLU A 210 5.64 -10.00 -1.17
CA GLU A 210 7.05 -10.21 -1.50
C GLU A 210 7.40 -9.61 -2.87
N VAL A 211 8.54 -8.91 -2.93
CA VAL A 211 9.07 -8.27 -4.13
C VAL A 211 10.26 -9.07 -4.66
N PHE A 212 10.36 -9.20 -5.97
CA PHE A 212 11.49 -9.85 -6.62
C PHE A 212 11.81 -9.21 -7.97
N SER A 213 12.99 -9.50 -8.49
CA SER A 213 13.43 -9.16 -9.84
C SER A 213 13.82 -10.41 -10.62
N ILE A 214 13.80 -10.30 -11.94
CA ILE A 214 14.19 -11.38 -12.84
C ILE A 214 15.43 -10.95 -13.62
N ALA A 215 16.44 -11.81 -13.67
CA ALA A 215 17.67 -11.54 -14.41
C ALA A 215 17.38 -11.29 -15.91
N GLY A 216 17.96 -10.20 -16.44
CA GLY A 216 17.81 -9.82 -17.86
C GLY A 216 16.51 -9.05 -18.19
N VAL A 217 15.62 -8.86 -17.21
CA VAL A 217 14.37 -8.11 -17.39
C VAL A 217 14.54 -6.72 -16.80
N TRP A 218 14.93 -5.75 -17.63
CA TRP A 218 15.17 -4.37 -17.20
C TRP A 218 13.88 -3.56 -17.19
N ALA A 219 13.75 -2.66 -16.23
CA ALA A 219 12.67 -1.69 -16.23
C ALA A 219 12.81 -0.76 -17.43
N VAL A 220 11.70 -0.25 -17.92
CA VAL A 220 11.65 0.65 -19.08
C VAL A 220 10.98 1.95 -18.67
N ASN A 221 11.52 3.07 -19.12
CA ASN A 221 10.91 4.38 -18.89
C ASN A 221 9.52 4.41 -19.56
N PRO A 222 8.43 4.68 -18.81
CA PRO A 222 7.08 4.64 -19.36
C PRO A 222 6.82 5.63 -20.49
N ARG A 223 7.62 6.69 -20.65
CA ARG A 223 7.45 7.66 -21.73
C ARG A 223 8.33 7.40 -22.94
N THR A 224 9.62 7.16 -22.72
CA THR A 224 10.59 7.03 -23.83
C THR A 224 10.76 5.60 -24.32
N LYS A 225 10.26 4.63 -23.55
CA LYS A 225 10.47 3.18 -23.76
C LYS A 225 11.92 2.73 -23.78
N ALA A 226 12.84 3.59 -23.32
CA ALA A 226 14.25 3.25 -23.15
C ALA A 226 14.44 2.40 -21.88
N PRO A 227 15.34 1.39 -21.90
CA PRO A 227 15.68 0.63 -20.70
C PRO A 227 16.34 1.53 -19.65
N LEU A 228 15.94 1.35 -18.39
CA LEU A 228 16.50 2.00 -17.21
C LEU A 228 17.66 1.16 -16.64
N GLY A 229 18.49 1.77 -15.78
CA GLY A 229 19.69 1.14 -15.21
C GLY A 229 19.44 0.08 -14.13
N PHE A 230 18.20 -0.41 -13.98
CA PHE A 230 17.84 -1.38 -12.95
C PHE A 230 16.86 -2.45 -13.47
N LEU A 231 16.90 -3.63 -12.83
CA LEU A 231 15.96 -4.72 -13.12
C LEU A 231 14.55 -4.34 -12.68
N GLN A 232 13.56 -4.72 -13.48
CA GLN A 232 12.17 -4.50 -13.12
C GLN A 232 11.83 -5.32 -11.87
N GLN A 233 11.10 -4.68 -10.95
CA GLN A 233 10.60 -5.33 -9.76
C GLN A 233 9.13 -5.70 -9.92
N PHE A 234 8.80 -6.87 -9.37
CA PHE A 234 7.49 -7.50 -9.39
C PHE A 234 7.09 -7.80 -7.96
N VAL A 235 5.79 -7.73 -7.67
CA VAL A 235 5.25 -8.08 -6.35
C VAL A 235 4.26 -9.24 -6.49
N VAL A 236 4.32 -10.16 -5.54
CA VAL A 236 3.38 -11.28 -5.43
C VAL A 236 2.08 -10.81 -4.80
N LEU A 237 0.94 -11.07 -5.44
CA LEU A 237 -0.38 -10.61 -4.99
C LEU A 237 -1.11 -11.61 -4.09
N ALA A 238 -0.73 -12.89 -4.11
CA ALA A 238 -1.34 -13.95 -3.31
C ALA A 238 -0.30 -14.95 -2.81
N ASP A 239 -0.53 -15.51 -1.62
CA ASP A 239 0.30 -16.57 -1.07
C ASP A 239 0.38 -17.76 -2.05
N ALA A 240 1.58 -18.28 -2.24
CA ALA A 240 1.84 -19.45 -3.06
C ALA A 240 2.71 -20.45 -2.30
N THR A 241 2.46 -21.74 -2.50
CA THR A 241 3.30 -22.81 -1.95
C THR A 241 3.83 -23.64 -3.10
N ALA A 242 5.14 -23.82 -3.15
CA ALA A 242 5.79 -24.64 -4.14
C ALA A 242 5.46 -26.12 -3.93
N ASN A 243 5.34 -26.87 -5.02
CA ASN A 243 5.12 -28.30 -4.99
C ASN A 243 6.36 -29.07 -4.50
N GLY A 244 6.29 -30.41 -4.49
CA GLY A 244 7.41 -31.27 -4.07
C GLY A 244 8.70 -31.09 -4.89
N SER A 245 8.60 -30.60 -6.13
CA SER A 245 9.76 -30.26 -6.98
C SER A 245 10.21 -28.80 -6.86
N GLY A 246 9.61 -28.02 -5.97
CA GLY A 246 9.94 -26.60 -5.78
C GLY A 246 9.41 -25.67 -6.88
N ALA A 247 8.37 -26.08 -7.61
CA ALA A 247 7.70 -25.26 -8.63
C ALA A 247 6.39 -24.66 -8.11
N ALA A 248 6.11 -23.42 -8.50
CA ALA A 248 4.90 -22.69 -8.13
C ALA A 248 4.44 -21.78 -9.27
N THR A 249 3.14 -21.50 -9.32
CA THR A 249 2.58 -20.42 -10.13
C THR A 249 2.29 -19.23 -9.22
N LEU A 250 2.96 -18.11 -9.47
CA LEU A 250 2.80 -16.87 -8.72
C LEU A 250 1.82 -15.95 -9.45
N THR A 251 0.89 -15.33 -8.72
CA THR A 251 0.13 -14.19 -9.25
C THR A 251 0.90 -12.92 -8.94
N ILE A 252 1.33 -12.19 -9.97
CA ILE A 252 2.21 -11.02 -9.83
C ILE A 252 1.53 -9.75 -10.32
N ALA A 253 1.85 -8.61 -9.69
CA ALA A 253 1.60 -7.29 -10.26
C ALA A 253 2.80 -6.82 -11.10
N ASN A 254 2.59 -5.78 -11.91
CA ASN A 254 3.48 -5.41 -13.03
C ASN A 254 3.62 -6.58 -14.02
N PRO A 255 2.56 -6.92 -14.79
CA PRO A 255 2.66 -7.94 -15.82
C PRO A 255 3.83 -7.67 -16.78
N ILE A 256 4.47 -8.71 -17.29
CA ILE A 256 5.63 -8.60 -18.16
C ILE A 256 5.15 -8.20 -19.56
N ILE A 257 5.22 -6.91 -19.89
CA ILE A 257 4.80 -6.36 -21.18
C ILE A 257 6.02 -5.81 -21.91
N THR A 258 6.36 -6.45 -23.03
CA THR A 258 7.60 -6.17 -23.80
C THR A 258 7.40 -5.25 -24.99
N THR A 259 6.16 -4.94 -25.37
CA THR A 259 5.84 -4.17 -26.58
C THR A 259 4.62 -3.27 -26.38
N GLY A 260 4.49 -2.27 -27.27
CA GLY A 260 3.35 -1.37 -27.32
C GLY A 260 3.41 -0.21 -26.32
N ALA A 261 2.36 0.61 -26.31
CA ALA A 261 2.29 1.80 -25.48
C ALA A 261 2.41 1.50 -23.97
N TYR A 262 2.06 0.28 -23.53
CA TYR A 262 2.16 -0.15 -22.14
C TYR A 262 3.40 -1.00 -21.82
N GLN A 263 4.41 -0.99 -22.70
CA GLN A 263 5.68 -1.65 -22.42
C GLN A 263 6.27 -1.16 -21.11
N ASN A 264 6.60 -2.10 -20.22
CA ASN A 264 7.19 -1.84 -18.90
C ASN A 264 8.51 -2.60 -18.66
N VAL A 265 8.84 -3.56 -19.53
CA VAL A 265 10.10 -4.32 -19.47
C VAL A 265 10.83 -4.31 -20.81
N SER A 266 12.15 -4.44 -20.77
CA SER A 266 13.00 -4.44 -21.96
C SER A 266 12.90 -5.72 -22.78
N ALA A 267 12.64 -6.86 -22.11
CA ALA A 267 12.64 -8.18 -22.70
C ALA A 267 11.80 -9.16 -21.87
N ALA A 268 11.34 -10.23 -22.53
CA ALA A 268 10.71 -11.35 -21.86
C ALA A 268 11.76 -12.14 -21.05
N PRO A 269 11.36 -12.76 -19.92
CA PRO A 269 12.27 -13.59 -19.15
C PRO A 269 12.67 -14.84 -19.93
N ALA A 270 13.97 -15.14 -19.95
CA ALA A 270 14.48 -16.39 -20.50
C ALA A 270 14.08 -17.59 -19.61
N ALA A 271 13.96 -18.78 -20.20
CA ALA A 271 13.84 -20.00 -19.43
C ALA A 271 15.05 -20.16 -18.50
N GLY A 272 14.81 -20.42 -17.22
CA GLY A 272 15.88 -20.54 -16.23
C GLY A 272 16.48 -19.22 -15.76
N ALA A 273 15.94 -18.06 -16.17
CA ALA A 273 16.37 -16.76 -15.66
C ALA A 273 16.22 -16.71 -14.12
N ALA A 274 17.26 -16.23 -13.44
CA ALA A 274 17.29 -16.19 -11.98
C ALA A 274 16.22 -15.23 -11.43
N VAL A 275 15.49 -15.70 -10.42
CA VAL A 275 14.53 -14.92 -9.64
C VAL A 275 15.20 -14.56 -8.32
N THR A 276 15.49 -13.26 -8.16
CA THR A 276 16.16 -12.72 -6.97
C THR A 276 15.16 -11.92 -6.16
N TRP A 277 15.05 -12.25 -4.89
CA TRP A 277 14.03 -11.66 -4.04
C TRP A 277 14.57 -10.52 -3.17
N MET A 278 13.71 -9.55 -2.91
CA MET A 278 13.95 -8.49 -1.94
C MET A 278 13.62 -9.01 -0.54
N GLY A 279 14.67 -9.18 0.27
CA GLY A 279 14.55 -9.67 1.64
C GLY A 279 14.83 -11.17 1.78
N THR A 280 15.17 -11.55 3.01
CA THR A 280 15.56 -12.90 3.40
C THR A 280 14.35 -13.74 3.74
N ALA A 281 14.41 -15.04 3.40
CA ALA A 281 13.37 -16.01 3.76
C ALA A 281 13.09 -16.02 5.27
N ALA A 282 11.83 -16.26 5.64
CA ALA A 282 11.33 -16.33 7.01
C ALA A 282 11.61 -15.09 7.89
N THR A 283 11.99 -13.95 7.29
CA THR A 283 12.29 -12.70 8.01
C THR A 283 11.12 -11.73 7.89
N THR A 284 10.88 -10.96 8.94
CA THR A 284 9.82 -9.93 8.95
C THR A 284 10.42 -8.55 8.74
N TYR A 285 9.85 -7.80 7.79
CA TYR A 285 10.26 -6.45 7.43
C TYR A 285 9.09 -5.48 7.57
N ARG A 286 9.35 -4.29 8.13
CA ARG A 286 8.40 -3.18 8.10
C ARG A 286 8.51 -2.47 6.75
N GLN A 287 7.39 -2.00 6.22
CA GLN A 287 7.30 -1.50 4.85
C GLN A 287 6.90 -0.02 4.84
N ASN A 288 7.89 0.87 4.75
CA ASN A 288 7.64 2.27 4.42
C ASN A 288 7.31 2.40 2.94
N ALA A 289 6.54 3.42 2.57
CA ALA A 289 6.25 3.66 1.17
C ALA A 289 5.97 5.11 0.84
N ALA A 290 6.31 5.49 -0.39
CA ALA A 290 5.98 6.75 -1.02
C ALA A 290 5.08 6.48 -2.22
N PHE A 291 4.01 7.24 -2.38
CA PHE A 291 3.04 7.05 -3.45
C PHE A 291 2.31 8.34 -3.80
N HIS A 292 1.77 8.39 -5.01
CA HIS A 292 0.87 9.44 -5.44
C HIS A 292 -0.51 9.25 -4.81
N LYS A 293 -1.20 10.34 -4.45
CA LYS A 293 -2.55 10.33 -3.84
C LYS A 293 -3.58 9.48 -4.58
N SER A 294 -3.46 9.34 -5.91
CA SER A 294 -4.39 8.53 -6.71
C SER A 294 -4.18 7.01 -6.63
N ALA A 295 -3.06 6.54 -6.06
CA ALA A 295 -2.70 5.12 -6.04
C ALA A 295 -3.64 4.29 -5.16
N LEU A 296 -3.96 4.80 -3.96
CA LEU A 296 -4.81 4.14 -2.98
C LEU A 296 -6.15 4.86 -2.89
N LYS A 297 -7.24 4.10 -2.83
CA LYS A 297 -8.59 4.64 -2.61
C LYS A 297 -9.21 4.04 -1.37
N LEU A 298 -9.78 4.92 -0.56
CA LEU A 298 -10.73 4.60 0.49
C LEU A 298 -12.12 4.96 -0.03
N VAL A 299 -13.04 4.00 0.02
CA VAL A 299 -14.45 4.24 -0.28
C VAL A 299 -15.28 3.90 0.95
N SER A 300 -16.32 4.68 1.20
CA SER A 300 -17.25 4.46 2.30
C SER A 300 -18.68 4.65 1.82
N ALA A 301 -19.64 4.09 2.56
CA ALA A 301 -21.05 4.35 2.32
C ALA A 301 -21.79 4.56 3.65
N LYS A 302 -22.90 5.28 3.57
CA LYS A 302 -23.79 5.47 4.71
C LYS A 302 -24.58 4.20 4.97
N LEU A 303 -24.46 3.62 6.16
CA LEU A 303 -25.27 2.48 6.57
C LEU A 303 -26.75 2.87 6.68
N VAL A 304 -27.65 1.89 6.48
CA VAL A 304 -29.08 2.07 6.72
C VAL A 304 -29.37 2.43 8.18
N THR A 305 -30.40 3.24 8.42
CA THR A 305 -30.85 3.51 9.79
C THR A 305 -31.54 2.25 10.36
N PRO A 306 -31.21 1.81 11.58
CA PRO A 306 -31.85 0.66 12.22
C PRO A 306 -33.36 0.87 12.41
N PHE A 307 -34.12 -0.23 12.43
CA PHE A 307 -35.58 -0.20 12.59
C PHE A 307 -36.05 0.17 14.00
N SER A 308 -35.18 0.02 15.00
CA SER A 308 -35.48 0.26 16.41
C SER A 308 -34.33 1.00 17.09
N GLY A 309 -34.64 1.70 18.19
CA GLY A 309 -33.65 2.49 18.92
C GLY A 309 -33.40 3.87 18.31
N GLU A 310 -32.45 4.60 18.87
CA GLU A 310 -32.05 5.93 18.40
C GLU A 310 -30.76 5.81 17.58
N ALA A 311 -30.74 6.34 16.36
CA ALA A 311 -29.57 6.29 15.52
C ALA A 311 -29.32 7.63 14.83
N ASP A 312 -28.04 7.96 14.68
CA ASP A 312 -27.59 9.15 13.98
C ASP A 312 -26.32 8.83 13.17
N HIS A 313 -25.91 9.75 12.30
CA HIS A 313 -24.76 9.59 11.43
C HIS A 313 -23.87 10.83 11.48
N ALA A 314 -22.57 10.61 11.54
CA ALA A 314 -21.57 11.65 11.35
C ALA A 314 -20.75 11.33 10.09
N SER A 315 -20.63 12.30 9.19
CA SER A 315 -19.80 12.19 8.00
C SER A 315 -18.64 13.17 8.08
N ASP A 316 -17.43 12.69 7.83
CA ASP A 316 -16.24 13.51 7.72
C ASP A 316 -16.11 14.01 6.27
N PRO A 317 -16.15 15.34 6.00
CA PRO A 317 -16.06 15.88 4.65
C PRO A 317 -14.68 15.65 4.00
N ASP A 318 -13.61 15.51 4.78
CA ASP A 318 -12.24 15.40 4.25
C ASP A 318 -11.93 13.96 3.81
N THR A 319 -12.29 12.97 4.63
CA THR A 319 -12.06 11.55 4.30
C THR A 319 -13.23 10.91 3.56
N GLY A 320 -14.41 11.52 3.58
CA GLY A 320 -15.64 10.94 3.07
C GLY A 320 -16.12 9.73 3.86
N LEU A 321 -15.56 9.45 5.04
CA LEU A 321 -16.00 8.39 5.94
C LEU A 321 -17.30 8.77 6.62
N THR A 322 -18.24 7.82 6.69
CA THR A 322 -19.49 7.99 7.44
C THR A 322 -19.57 6.96 8.55
N VAL A 323 -19.72 7.44 9.78
CA VAL A 323 -19.89 6.63 10.98
C VAL A 323 -21.34 6.73 11.43
N ARG A 324 -21.99 5.58 11.63
CA ARG A 324 -23.33 5.48 12.21
C ARG A 324 -23.21 5.24 13.71
N TYR A 325 -23.92 6.03 14.50
CA TYR A 325 -24.17 5.77 15.91
C TYR A 325 -25.55 5.12 16.09
N TRP A 326 -25.65 4.12 16.96
CA TRP A 326 -26.90 3.45 17.29
C TRP A 326 -26.97 3.15 18.79
N ARG A 327 -28.04 3.59 19.45
CA ARG A 327 -28.37 3.30 20.83
C ARG A 327 -29.61 2.43 20.92
N TYR A 328 -29.53 1.36 21.71
CA TYR A 328 -30.68 0.51 22.04
C TYR A 328 -30.53 -0.07 23.44
N SER A 329 -31.65 -0.44 24.06
CA SER A 329 -31.69 -1.00 25.41
C SER A 329 -32.18 -2.43 25.36
N ASP A 330 -31.65 -3.28 26.24
CA ASP A 330 -32.18 -4.62 26.48
C ASP A 330 -32.92 -4.65 27.82
N GLY A 331 -34.24 -4.82 27.73
CA GLY A 331 -35.13 -4.87 28.90
C GLY A 331 -35.02 -6.14 29.73
N ALA A 332 -34.37 -7.20 29.24
CA ALA A 332 -34.16 -8.43 30.01
C ALA A 332 -32.96 -8.31 30.97
N SER A 333 -31.94 -7.53 30.58
CA SER A 333 -30.68 -7.38 31.32
C SER A 333 -30.50 -6.00 31.98
N ASP A 334 -31.44 -5.07 31.77
CA ASP A 334 -31.35 -3.66 32.22
C ASP A 334 -30.05 -2.98 31.77
N THR A 335 -29.74 -3.16 30.47
CA THR A 335 -28.51 -2.64 29.86
C THR A 335 -28.79 -1.70 28.69
N HIS A 336 -27.92 -0.71 28.54
CA HIS A 336 -27.93 0.28 27.47
C HIS A 336 -26.70 0.10 26.57
N ASN A 337 -26.95 -0.22 25.31
CA ASN A 337 -25.94 -0.48 24.30
C ASN A 337 -25.73 0.75 23.42
N HIS A 338 -24.47 1.06 23.15
CA HIS A 338 -24.01 2.10 22.26
C HIS A 338 -23.09 1.49 21.21
N ARG A 339 -23.49 1.59 19.95
CA ARG A 339 -22.81 0.97 18.82
C ARG A 339 -22.39 2.03 17.81
N PHE A 340 -21.15 1.93 17.34
CA PHE A 340 -20.64 2.74 16.25
C PHE A 340 -20.24 1.84 15.10
N ASP A 341 -20.79 2.08 13.90
CA ASP A 341 -20.51 1.28 12.71
C ASP A 341 -19.96 2.13 11.57
N VAL A 342 -19.06 1.55 10.80
CA VAL A 342 -18.57 2.08 9.53
C VAL A 342 -18.54 0.95 8.50
N ILE A 343 -18.88 1.28 7.26
CA ILE A 343 -18.64 0.41 6.10
C ILE A 343 -17.65 1.10 5.17
N TYR A 344 -16.58 0.39 4.84
CA TYR A 344 -15.54 0.91 3.96
C TYR A 344 -14.92 -0.18 3.11
N GLY A 345 -14.18 0.24 2.09
CA GLY A 345 -13.36 -0.60 1.24
C GLY A 345 -12.04 0.09 0.94
N THR A 346 -10.97 -0.70 0.85
CA THR A 346 -9.62 -0.21 0.52
C THR A 346 -9.07 -0.93 -0.70
N ALA A 347 -8.64 -0.18 -1.71
CA ALA A 347 -8.09 -0.73 -2.94
C ALA A 347 -6.87 0.04 -3.43
N ASN A 348 -5.91 -0.69 -4.00
CA ASN A 348 -4.83 -0.12 -4.79
C ASN A 348 -5.24 -0.10 -6.26
N ILE A 349 -5.48 1.09 -6.81
CA ILE A 349 -6.02 1.29 -8.17
C ILE A 349 -4.91 1.20 -9.22
N ASP A 350 -3.80 1.86 -8.94
CA ASP A 350 -2.61 1.83 -9.78
C ASP A 350 -1.36 1.59 -8.93
N ARG A 351 -0.96 0.32 -8.94
CA ARG A 351 0.21 -0.17 -8.20
C ARG A 351 1.51 0.45 -8.70
N ARG A 352 1.56 1.00 -9.92
CA ARG A 352 2.77 1.62 -10.48
C ARG A 352 3.09 2.96 -9.82
N LEU A 353 2.10 3.61 -9.21
CA LEU A 353 2.22 4.95 -8.64
C LEU A 353 2.75 4.96 -7.19
N GLY A 354 3.34 3.85 -6.74
CA GLY A 354 3.92 3.75 -5.42
C GLY A 354 5.21 2.93 -5.39
N THR A 355 6.05 3.26 -4.43
CA THR A 355 7.35 2.65 -4.18
C THR A 355 7.52 2.44 -2.68
N ARG A 356 7.90 1.24 -2.29
CA ARG A 356 8.34 0.94 -0.92
C ARG A 356 9.79 1.33 -0.76
N PHE A 357 10.18 1.66 0.46
CA PHE A 357 11.57 2.04 0.73
C PHE A 357 12.03 1.57 2.11
N SER A 358 13.34 1.41 2.24
CA SER A 358 14.07 1.10 3.47
C SER A 358 15.37 1.89 3.49
N GLY A 359 16.05 1.92 4.65
CA GLY A 359 17.41 2.45 4.75
C GLY A 359 18.38 1.72 3.82
N THR A 360 19.58 2.25 3.63
CA THR A 360 20.56 1.63 2.73
C THR A 360 21.79 1.06 3.37
#